data_AF-A0A533TLV1-F1
#
_entry.id   AF-A0A533TLV1-F1
#
_cell.length_a   1.000
_cell.length_b   1.000
_cell.length_c   1.000
_cell.angle_alpha   90.00
_cell.angle_beta   90.00
_cell.angle_gamma   90.00
#
_symmetry.space_group_name_H-M   'P 1'
#
loop_
_entity.id
_entity.type
_entity.pdbx_description
1 polymer ?
#
loop_
_entity_poly.entity_id
_entity_poly.type
_entity_poly.pdbx_seq_one_letter_code
_entity_poly.pdbx_strand_id
1 'polypeptide(L)'
;MKCERYASYEAPGYYLVNNVWNDAQVGTGQQCINAPKGKSFSWNWNWGNNPTYIPVSYPSVIFGNKPWDPQGSSTKSLPRQVSQMTQLNATHDYAVSSSGRYNVAYDLWLTQGTQSNKATIRVEIMVWIESSGDVQPYGDFEEENDTYSLYIGQPEGDRSWHCYSFQLKQSLRSGPVNLGEFIQILVKKQLVSPNLYVADVEFGTEIWDGKGQMDIKSYQVSIA
;
A
#
# COMPACT_ATOMS: atom_id res chain seq x y z
N MET A 1 4.18 -6.51 -21.04
CA MET A 1 3.69 -5.25 -20.44
C MET A 1 2.18 -5.26 -20.52
N LYS A 2 1.48 -4.84 -19.46
CA LYS A 2 0.01 -4.68 -19.44
C LYS A 2 -0.31 -3.26 -18.97
N CYS A 3 -1.30 -2.62 -19.57
CA CYS A 3 -1.63 -1.21 -19.32
C CYS A 3 -3.11 -0.97 -19.01
N GLU A 4 -3.91 -2.04 -18.97
CA GLU A 4 -5.30 -2.00 -18.56
C GLU A 4 -5.39 -1.60 -17.08
N ARG A 5 -6.42 -0.83 -16.71
CA ARG A 5 -6.57 -0.24 -15.35
C ARG A 5 -6.34 -1.22 -14.22
N TYR A 6 -6.91 -2.42 -14.33
CA TYR A 6 -6.86 -3.48 -13.32
C TYR A 6 -6.11 -4.71 -13.84
N ALA A 7 -5.16 -4.51 -14.75
CA ALA A 7 -4.27 -5.59 -15.17
C ALA A 7 -3.47 -6.14 -13.99
N SER A 8 -3.16 -7.43 -14.04
CA SER A 8 -2.31 -8.08 -13.05
C SER A 8 -1.35 -9.12 -13.66
N TYR A 9 -0.30 -9.46 -12.92
CA TYR A 9 0.52 -10.65 -13.11
C TYR A 9 0.58 -11.45 -11.82
N GLU A 10 0.61 -12.76 -11.94
CA GLU A 10 0.95 -13.65 -10.82
C GLU A 10 2.47 -13.80 -10.73
N ALA A 11 2.98 -13.88 -9.52
CA ALA A 11 4.36 -14.23 -9.20
C ALA A 11 4.37 -15.21 -8.01
N PRO A 12 5.46 -15.96 -7.76
CA PRO A 12 5.52 -16.90 -6.65
C PRO A 12 5.26 -16.23 -5.29
N GLY A 13 4.05 -16.41 -4.75
CA GLY A 13 3.62 -15.83 -3.47
C GLY A 13 3.04 -14.41 -3.55
N TYR A 14 2.96 -13.79 -4.73
CA TYR A 14 2.55 -12.40 -4.90
C TYR A 14 1.66 -12.19 -6.14
N TYR A 15 0.92 -11.08 -6.14
CA TYR A 15 0.37 -10.48 -7.35
C TYR A 15 1.02 -9.13 -7.60
N LEU A 16 1.29 -8.79 -8.86
CA LEU A 16 1.58 -7.42 -9.29
C LEU A 16 0.34 -6.85 -9.96
N VAL A 17 -0.18 -5.74 -9.47
CA VAL A 17 -1.40 -5.11 -10.00
C VAL A 17 -1.14 -3.70 -10.51
N ASN A 18 -1.84 -3.30 -11.56
CA ASN A 18 -1.76 -1.95 -12.12
C ASN A 18 -2.62 -0.94 -11.33
N ASN A 19 -3.77 -1.38 -10.81
CA ASN A 19 -4.63 -0.67 -9.87
C ASN A 19 -4.80 0.85 -10.13
N VAL A 20 -5.34 1.18 -11.30
CA VAL A 20 -5.76 2.54 -11.66
C VAL A 20 -7.23 2.70 -11.31
N TRP A 21 -7.51 3.35 -10.18
CA TRP A 21 -8.84 3.41 -9.57
C TRP A 21 -9.50 4.80 -9.63
N ASN A 22 -8.76 5.86 -9.96
CA ASN A 22 -9.25 7.25 -9.95
C ASN A 22 -8.63 8.13 -11.04
N ASP A 23 -8.63 7.67 -12.30
CA ASP A 23 -8.11 8.42 -13.45
C ASP A 23 -9.13 9.38 -14.10
N ALA A 24 -10.39 9.34 -13.66
CA ALA A 24 -11.47 10.17 -14.22
C ALA A 24 -11.17 11.68 -14.12
N GLN A 25 -10.39 12.11 -13.13
CA GLN A 25 -10.07 13.53 -12.87
C GLN A 25 -8.89 14.07 -13.70
N VAL A 26 -8.05 13.19 -14.28
CA VAL A 26 -6.82 13.59 -14.99
C VAL A 26 -7.05 13.59 -16.52
N GLY A 27 -8.18 13.04 -16.97
CA GLY A 27 -8.65 13.06 -18.36
C GLY A 27 -7.88 12.13 -19.29
N THR A 28 -6.55 12.29 -19.38
CA THR A 28 -5.66 11.47 -20.21
C THR A 28 -4.38 11.12 -19.47
N GLY A 29 -3.97 9.86 -19.58
CA GLY A 29 -2.70 9.36 -19.06
C GLY A 29 -2.57 7.86 -19.31
N GLN A 30 -1.42 7.30 -18.98
CA GLN A 30 -1.14 5.88 -19.18
C GLN A 30 -0.28 5.36 -18.03
N GLN A 31 -0.60 4.15 -17.58
CA GLN A 31 0.20 3.41 -16.62
C GLN A 31 0.28 1.94 -17.02
N CYS A 32 1.47 1.37 -16.88
CA CYS A 32 1.72 0.00 -17.27
C CYS A 32 2.57 -0.74 -16.23
N ILE A 33 2.24 -2.02 -16.03
CA ILE A 33 3.03 -2.98 -15.26
C ILE A 33 3.83 -3.90 -16.20
N ASN A 34 5.04 -4.24 -15.80
CA ASN A 34 5.90 -5.17 -16.51
C ASN A 34 5.78 -6.59 -15.94
N ALA A 35 6.03 -7.60 -16.77
CA ALA A 35 6.02 -8.98 -16.30
C ALA A 35 7.12 -9.17 -15.23
N PRO A 36 6.80 -9.71 -14.03
CA PRO A 36 7.78 -9.92 -12.98
C PRO A 36 8.92 -10.84 -13.40
N LYS A 37 10.10 -10.65 -12.80
CA LYS A 37 11.26 -11.56 -12.95
C LYS A 37 11.68 -12.04 -11.57
N GLY A 38 11.22 -13.22 -11.16
CA GLY A 38 11.45 -13.71 -9.81
C GLY A 38 10.74 -12.82 -8.78
N LYS A 39 11.51 -12.13 -7.93
CA LYS A 39 11.03 -11.18 -6.92
C LYS A 39 11.30 -9.71 -7.29
N SER A 40 11.54 -9.45 -8.57
CA SER A 40 11.70 -8.10 -9.12
C SER A 40 10.44 -7.67 -9.85
N PHE A 41 10.02 -6.44 -9.61
CA PHE A 41 8.76 -5.86 -10.11
C PHE A 41 9.02 -4.47 -10.65
N SER A 42 8.24 -4.02 -11.63
CA SER A 42 8.35 -2.65 -12.13
C SER A 42 7.07 -2.19 -12.80
N TRP A 43 6.89 -0.88 -12.78
CA TRP A 43 5.82 -0.17 -13.46
C TRP A 43 6.29 1.22 -13.84
N ASN A 44 5.59 1.80 -14.81
CA ASN A 44 5.81 3.16 -15.27
C ASN A 44 4.48 3.85 -15.47
N TRP A 45 4.47 5.17 -15.25
CA TRP A 45 3.29 5.98 -15.39
C TRP A 45 3.60 7.28 -16.13
N ASN A 46 2.57 7.82 -16.75
CA ASN A 46 2.52 9.14 -17.31
C ASN A 46 1.10 9.65 -17.10
N TRP A 47 0.90 10.27 -15.95
CA TRP A 47 -0.30 10.99 -15.62
C TRP A 47 -0.04 12.47 -15.87
N GLY A 48 -0.99 13.15 -16.52
CA GLY A 48 -0.93 14.61 -16.64
C GLY A 48 -0.99 15.30 -15.28
N ASN A 49 -1.18 16.61 -15.27
CA ASN A 49 -1.39 17.31 -14.01
C ASN A 49 -2.74 16.91 -13.40
N ASN A 50 -2.72 16.42 -12.16
CA ASN A 50 -3.92 16.11 -11.41
C ASN A 50 -4.21 17.28 -10.45
N PRO A 51 -5.31 18.02 -10.60
CA PRO A 51 -5.60 19.15 -9.73
C PRO A 51 -6.05 18.73 -8.32
N THR A 52 -6.29 17.44 -8.09
CA THR A 52 -6.82 16.93 -6.81
C THR A 52 -5.71 16.48 -5.86
N TYR A 53 -6.08 16.30 -4.59
CA TYR A 53 -5.25 15.67 -3.56
C TYR A 53 -5.57 14.18 -3.39
N ILE A 54 -6.27 13.56 -4.34
CA ILE A 54 -6.55 12.12 -4.34
C ILE A 54 -5.67 11.46 -5.40
N PRO A 55 -4.95 10.38 -5.08
CA PRO A 55 -4.13 9.69 -6.05
C PRO A 55 -4.99 9.08 -7.16
N VAL A 56 -4.39 8.91 -8.32
CA VAL A 56 -4.99 8.30 -9.51
C VAL A 56 -5.00 6.78 -9.41
N SER A 57 -3.96 6.24 -8.78
CA SER A 57 -3.64 4.82 -8.83
C SER A 57 -2.70 4.43 -7.72
N TYR A 58 -2.65 3.13 -7.44
CA TYR A 58 -1.69 2.51 -6.52
C TYR A 58 -1.20 1.18 -7.11
N PRO A 59 -0.36 1.20 -8.17
CA PRO A 59 0.32 -0.01 -8.64
C PRO A 59 1.16 -0.59 -7.50
N SER A 60 0.97 -1.88 -7.23
CA SER A 60 1.50 -2.51 -6.02
C SER A 60 1.80 -3.99 -6.23
N VAL A 61 2.69 -4.49 -5.38
CA VAL A 61 2.95 -5.93 -5.19
C VAL A 61 2.20 -6.39 -3.95
N ILE A 62 1.27 -7.33 -4.12
CA ILE A 62 0.36 -7.82 -3.07
C ILE A 62 0.87 -9.15 -2.54
N PHE A 63 1.01 -9.27 -1.23
CA PHE A 63 1.18 -10.51 -0.49
C PHE A 63 -0.05 -10.74 0.40
N GLY A 64 -0.93 -11.68 0.03
CA GLY A 64 -2.16 -11.97 0.75
C GLY A 64 -3.39 -11.82 -0.11
N ASN A 65 -4.52 -11.48 0.53
CA ASN A 65 -5.83 -11.42 -0.08
C ASN A 65 -6.41 -10.00 -0.03
N LYS A 66 -6.16 -9.20 -1.07
CA LYS A 66 -6.65 -7.82 -1.16
C LYS A 66 -8.19 -7.82 -1.23
N PRO A 67 -8.90 -7.15 -0.31
CA PRO A 67 -10.37 -7.20 -0.22
C PRO A 67 -11.11 -6.53 -1.39
N TRP A 68 -10.38 -5.81 -2.24
CA TRP A 68 -10.90 -5.13 -3.43
C TRP A 68 -10.85 -5.98 -4.69
N ASP A 69 -9.98 -6.98 -4.69
CA ASP A 69 -9.73 -7.79 -5.87
C ASP A 69 -10.54 -9.09 -5.82
N PRO A 70 -10.96 -9.62 -6.98
CA PRO A 70 -11.69 -10.88 -7.04
C PRO A 70 -10.77 -12.11 -6.84
N GLN A 71 -9.45 -11.92 -6.81
CA GLN A 71 -8.50 -13.01 -6.64
C GLN A 71 -8.48 -13.49 -5.18
N GLY A 72 -8.20 -14.77 -4.96
CA GLY A 72 -7.92 -15.29 -3.63
C GLY A 72 -6.51 -14.97 -3.15
N SER A 73 -6.20 -15.33 -1.90
CA SER A 73 -4.89 -15.05 -1.29
C SER A 73 -3.71 -15.57 -2.12
N SER A 74 -2.68 -14.75 -2.32
CA SER A 74 -1.42 -15.15 -2.96
C SER A 74 -0.55 -16.06 -2.09
N THR A 75 -0.90 -16.19 -0.80
CA THR A 75 -0.13 -16.95 0.20
C THR A 75 -1.05 -17.68 1.17
N LYS A 76 -0.52 -18.71 1.84
CA LYS A 76 -1.20 -19.38 2.96
C LYS A 76 -0.97 -18.68 4.30
N SER A 77 -0.06 -17.71 4.35
CA SER A 77 0.29 -17.00 5.58
C SER A 77 -0.71 -15.92 5.97
N LEU A 78 -1.57 -15.48 5.04
CA LEU A 78 -2.61 -14.49 5.26
C LEU A 78 -3.95 -14.98 4.70
N PRO A 79 -5.09 -14.67 5.36
CA PRO A 79 -5.22 -13.73 6.48
C PRO A 79 -4.74 -14.29 7.83
N ARG A 80 -4.22 -13.43 8.71
CA ARG A 80 -3.75 -13.80 10.07
C ARG A 80 -4.21 -12.78 11.10
N GLN A 81 -4.58 -13.25 12.30
CA GLN A 81 -5.16 -12.40 13.34
C GLN A 81 -4.14 -11.39 13.87
N VAL A 82 -4.56 -10.13 14.08
CA VAL A 82 -3.70 -9.01 14.51
C VAL A 82 -2.94 -9.31 15.81
N SER A 83 -3.56 -10.01 16.76
CA SER A 83 -2.92 -10.47 18.00
C SER A 83 -1.68 -11.35 17.78
N GLN A 84 -1.53 -11.96 16.60
CA GLN A 84 -0.41 -12.82 16.22
C GLN A 84 0.60 -12.10 15.30
N MET A 85 0.39 -10.82 15.00
CA MET A 85 1.15 -10.07 14.00
C MET A 85 2.19 -9.14 14.65
N THR A 86 3.07 -9.72 15.46
CA THR A 86 4.20 -9.00 16.07
C THR A 86 5.47 -9.04 15.22
N GLN A 87 5.63 -10.09 14.41
CA GLN A 87 6.80 -10.35 13.55
C GLN A 87 6.40 -10.38 12.07
N LEU A 88 5.74 -9.31 11.61
CA LEU A 88 5.47 -9.08 10.19
C LEU A 88 6.58 -8.19 9.62
N ASN A 89 7.56 -8.80 8.97
CA ASN A 89 8.69 -8.08 8.37
C ASN A 89 8.57 -8.07 6.85
N ALA A 90 8.83 -6.90 6.25
CA ALA A 90 8.96 -6.74 4.81
C ALA A 90 10.34 -6.16 4.48
N THR A 91 11.05 -6.75 3.52
CA THR A 91 12.34 -6.25 3.03
C THR A 91 12.19 -5.86 1.57
N HIS A 92 12.67 -4.67 1.22
CA HIS A 92 12.66 -4.17 -0.16
C HIS A 92 14.03 -3.63 -0.57
N ASP A 93 14.23 -3.51 -1.87
CA ASP A 93 15.25 -2.69 -2.53
C ASP A 93 14.61 -2.12 -3.79
N TYR A 94 14.43 -0.81 -3.85
CA TYR A 94 13.79 -0.15 -4.97
C TYR A 94 14.50 1.12 -5.43
N ALA A 95 14.24 1.49 -6.68
CA ALA A 95 14.55 2.78 -7.24
C ALA A 95 13.27 3.39 -7.83
N VAL A 96 13.06 4.67 -7.56
CA VAL A 96 11.95 5.45 -8.11
C VAL A 96 12.50 6.73 -8.74
N SER A 97 11.97 7.08 -9.91
CA SER A 97 12.24 8.35 -10.59
C SER A 97 10.93 8.90 -11.09
N SER A 98 10.60 10.14 -10.72
CA SER A 98 9.37 10.80 -11.14
C SER A 98 9.56 12.30 -11.25
N SER A 99 8.78 12.93 -12.14
CA SER A 99 8.68 14.39 -12.24
C SER A 99 7.50 14.98 -11.45
N GLY A 100 6.65 14.15 -10.85
CA GLY A 100 5.39 14.57 -10.23
C GLY A 100 5.24 14.18 -8.76
N ARG A 101 4.01 14.28 -8.28
CA ARG A 101 3.59 13.93 -6.92
C ARG A 101 3.33 12.44 -6.78
N TYR A 102 4.00 11.82 -5.82
CA TYR A 102 3.85 10.40 -5.52
C TYR A 102 4.25 10.10 -4.07
N ASN A 103 3.87 8.93 -3.59
CA ASN A 103 4.54 8.27 -2.47
C ASN A 103 5.05 6.89 -2.86
N VAL A 104 5.89 6.31 -2.02
CA VAL A 104 6.17 4.87 -1.96
C VAL A 104 5.69 4.42 -0.59
N ALA A 105 4.74 3.49 -0.55
CA ALA A 105 4.08 3.11 0.69
C ALA A 105 3.77 1.62 0.74
N TYR A 106 3.77 1.10 1.96
CA TYR A 106 3.02 -0.10 2.27
C TYR A 106 1.56 0.26 2.53
N ASP A 107 0.66 -0.65 2.16
CA ASP A 107 -0.76 -0.62 2.51
C ASP A 107 -1.17 -2.00 3.04
N LEU A 108 -1.96 -2.03 4.10
CA LEU A 108 -2.41 -3.24 4.77
C LEU A 108 -3.90 -3.14 5.04
N TRP A 109 -4.67 -4.07 4.46
CA TRP A 109 -6.09 -4.17 4.76
C TRP A 109 -6.33 -5.08 5.96
N LEU A 110 -7.10 -4.58 6.91
CA LEU A 110 -7.57 -5.34 8.07
C LEU A 110 -9.07 -5.60 7.95
N THR A 111 -9.45 -6.87 8.08
CA THR A 111 -10.81 -7.35 7.88
C THR A 111 -11.43 -7.95 9.13
N GLN A 112 -12.77 -7.90 9.18
CA GLN A 112 -13.58 -8.66 10.11
C GLN A 112 -13.60 -10.13 9.69
N GLY A 113 -12.83 -10.96 10.39
CA GLY A 113 -12.69 -12.38 10.08
C GLY A 113 -11.77 -12.66 8.88
N THR A 114 -11.69 -13.92 8.48
CA THR A 114 -10.77 -14.41 7.43
C THR A 114 -11.32 -14.26 6.01
N GLN A 115 -12.58 -13.86 5.85
CA GLN A 115 -13.11 -13.52 4.53
C GLN A 115 -12.61 -12.13 4.18
N SER A 116 -11.89 -12.00 3.06
CA SER A 116 -11.44 -10.71 2.55
C SER A 116 -12.35 -10.26 1.42
N ASN A 117 -13.14 -9.21 1.69
CA ASN A 117 -13.96 -8.51 0.71
C ASN A 117 -14.32 -7.12 1.25
N LYS A 118 -14.79 -6.22 0.37
CA LYS A 118 -15.19 -4.84 0.73
C LYS A 118 -16.05 -4.73 1.99
N ALA A 119 -17.03 -5.61 2.21
CA ALA A 119 -17.94 -5.53 3.36
C ALA A 119 -17.26 -5.86 4.71
N THR A 120 -16.15 -6.60 4.65
CA THR A 120 -15.38 -7.00 5.83
C THR A 120 -14.28 -6.01 6.21
N ILE A 121 -13.95 -5.03 5.36
CA ILE A 121 -12.91 -4.04 5.66
C ILE A 121 -13.27 -3.24 6.92
N ARG A 122 -12.30 -3.05 7.80
CA ARG A 122 -12.44 -2.23 9.03
C ARG A 122 -11.35 -1.21 9.20
N VAL A 123 -10.13 -1.53 8.77
CA VAL A 123 -8.98 -0.65 8.92
C VAL A 123 -8.08 -0.76 7.68
N GLU A 124 -7.50 0.36 7.28
CA GLU A 124 -6.41 0.52 6.33
C GLU A 124 -5.21 1.06 7.12
N ILE A 125 -4.06 0.40 7.03
CA ILE A 125 -2.81 0.87 7.65
C ILE A 125 -1.81 1.14 6.55
N MET A 126 -1.39 2.39 6.42
CA MET A 126 -0.34 2.77 5.49
C MET A 126 0.97 3.08 6.21
N VAL A 127 2.09 2.69 5.61
CA VAL A 127 3.43 3.10 6.04
C VAL A 127 4.14 3.73 4.85
N TRP A 128 4.19 5.06 4.82
CA TRP A 128 4.82 5.84 3.75
C TRP A 128 6.33 5.88 3.98
N ILE A 129 7.06 5.30 3.04
CA ILE A 129 8.53 5.19 3.07
C ILE A 129 9.18 6.45 2.50
N GLU A 130 8.63 6.98 1.40
CA GLU A 130 9.01 8.28 0.87
C GLU A 130 7.82 8.94 0.19
N SER A 131 7.88 10.26 0.04
CA SER A 131 6.93 11.03 -0.76
C SER A 131 7.62 12.17 -1.49
N SER A 132 6.99 12.66 -2.55
CA SER A 132 7.46 13.76 -3.38
C SER A 132 6.33 14.73 -3.69
N GLY A 133 6.67 16.03 -3.63
CA GLY A 133 5.73 17.13 -3.81
C GLY A 133 4.82 17.34 -2.61
N ASP A 134 3.82 18.20 -2.79
CA ASP A 134 2.87 18.59 -1.74
C ASP A 134 1.73 17.58 -1.62
N VAL A 135 2.05 16.43 -1.02
CA VAL A 135 1.11 15.35 -0.69
C VAL A 135 1.28 14.95 0.76
N GLN A 136 0.17 14.59 1.40
CA GLN A 136 0.15 14.10 2.77
C GLN A 136 -0.81 12.91 2.89
N PRO A 137 -0.67 12.08 3.94
CA PRO A 137 -1.61 11.01 4.19
C PRO A 137 -3.04 11.52 4.45
N TYR A 138 -4.03 10.65 4.21
CA TYR A 138 -5.43 10.96 4.52
C TYR A 138 -5.65 11.06 6.03
N GLY A 139 -6.39 12.10 6.43
CA GLY A 139 -6.79 12.33 7.81
C GLY A 139 -6.04 13.48 8.48
N ASP A 140 -6.27 13.60 9.77
CA ASP A 140 -5.68 14.65 10.60
C ASP A 140 -4.35 14.19 11.19
N PHE A 141 -3.40 15.11 11.33
CA PHE A 141 -2.17 14.88 12.08
C PHE A 141 -2.49 14.61 13.55
N GLU A 142 -1.96 13.52 14.10
CA GLU A 142 -2.17 13.12 15.50
C GLU A 142 -0.91 13.36 16.34
N GLU A 143 0.22 12.77 15.93
CA GLU A 143 1.48 12.83 16.67
C GLU A 143 2.69 12.64 15.76
N GLU A 144 3.88 12.97 16.29
CA GLU A 144 5.14 12.63 15.65
C GLU A 144 6.23 12.30 16.68
N ASN A 145 7.24 11.61 16.19
CA ASN A 145 8.52 11.40 16.88
C ASN A 145 9.66 11.42 15.85
N ASP A 146 10.87 11.08 16.28
CA ASP A 146 12.06 11.08 15.42
C ASP A 146 11.98 10.07 14.25
N THR A 147 11.08 9.08 14.32
CA THR A 147 10.92 8.02 13.32
C THR A 147 9.77 8.30 12.35
N TYR A 148 8.62 8.77 12.83
CA TYR A 148 7.42 8.92 12.00
C TYR A 148 6.50 10.08 12.43
N SER A 149 5.61 10.48 11.52
CA SER A 149 4.37 11.21 11.81
C SER A 149 3.16 10.28 11.63
N LEU A 150 2.20 10.32 12.55
CA LEU A 150 0.97 9.54 12.49
C LEU A 150 -0.21 10.44 12.10
N TYR A 151 -0.98 9.98 11.11
CA TYR A 151 -2.21 10.60 10.65
C TYR A 151 -3.38 9.64 10.84
N ILE A 152 -4.54 10.18 11.23
CA ILE A 152 -5.76 9.41 11.48
C ILE A 152 -6.88 9.91 10.57
N GLY A 153 -7.29 9.06 9.64
CA GLY A 153 -8.47 9.26 8.80
C GLY A 153 -9.69 8.54 9.36
N GLN A 154 -10.79 9.27 9.51
CA GLN A 154 -12.07 8.70 9.95
C GLN A 154 -12.86 8.14 8.76
N PRO A 155 -13.78 7.18 8.99
CA PRO A 155 -14.75 6.77 7.98
C PRO A 155 -15.54 7.97 7.46
N GLU A 156 -15.61 8.13 6.13
CA GLU A 156 -16.27 9.26 5.49
C GLU A 156 -16.76 8.86 4.08
N GLY A 157 -17.98 9.29 3.72
CA GLY A 157 -18.58 8.96 2.42
C GLY A 157 -18.70 7.45 2.21
N ASP A 158 -18.13 6.95 1.11
CA ASP A 158 -18.14 5.52 0.77
C ASP A 158 -17.08 4.70 1.52
N ARG A 159 -16.23 5.35 2.32
CA ARG A 159 -15.21 4.71 3.17
C ARG A 159 -15.84 4.35 4.52
N SER A 160 -15.98 3.05 4.78
CA SER A 160 -16.52 2.52 6.06
C SER A 160 -15.44 2.07 7.05
N TRP A 161 -14.17 2.38 6.77
CA TRP A 161 -13.01 1.95 7.55
C TRP A 161 -12.18 3.14 8.06
N HIS A 162 -11.43 2.91 9.14
CA HIS A 162 -10.43 3.88 9.62
C HIS A 162 -9.14 3.75 8.81
N CYS A 163 -8.47 4.88 8.56
CA CYS A 163 -7.15 4.89 7.95
C CYS A 163 -6.12 5.35 8.99
N TYR A 164 -5.04 4.61 9.15
CA TYR A 164 -3.92 4.99 10.00
C TYR A 164 -2.65 5.02 9.16
N SER A 165 -2.06 6.20 9.01
CA SER A 165 -0.89 6.37 8.15
C SER A 165 0.31 6.81 8.95
N PHE A 166 1.39 6.02 8.87
CA PHE A 166 2.70 6.35 9.41
C PHE A 166 3.58 6.88 8.29
N GLN A 167 3.95 8.15 8.33
CA GLN A 167 4.90 8.74 7.40
C GLN A 167 6.29 8.77 8.01
N LEU A 168 7.24 8.02 7.44
CA LEU A 168 8.61 7.98 7.93
C LEU A 168 9.33 9.32 7.74
N LYS A 169 10.11 9.73 8.75
CA LYS A 169 10.93 10.95 8.69
C LYS A 169 12.17 10.79 7.81
N GLN A 170 12.64 9.56 7.63
CA GLN A 170 13.77 9.22 6.78
C GLN A 170 13.37 8.15 5.79
N SER A 171 13.67 8.40 4.51
CA SER A 171 13.42 7.42 3.46
C SER A 171 14.31 6.21 3.59
N LEU A 172 13.72 5.03 3.44
CA LEU A 172 14.41 3.76 3.45
C LEU A 172 14.20 3.10 2.08
N ARG A 173 15.11 3.31 1.13
CA ARG A 173 14.96 2.71 -0.22
C ARG A 173 15.39 1.24 -0.30
N SER A 174 16.17 0.79 0.68
CA SER A 174 16.62 -0.58 0.79
C SER A 174 16.77 -0.98 2.25
N GLY A 175 16.17 -2.10 2.62
CA GLY A 175 16.26 -2.64 3.98
C GLY A 175 14.95 -3.27 4.48
N PRO A 176 14.98 -3.77 5.72
CA PRO A 176 13.80 -4.32 6.37
C PRO A 176 12.94 -3.23 7.03
N VAL A 177 11.63 -3.47 7.05
CA VAL A 177 10.61 -2.72 7.81
C VAL A 177 9.78 -3.73 8.59
N ASN A 178 9.68 -3.55 9.91
CA ASN A 178 8.79 -4.36 10.74
C ASN A 178 7.39 -3.74 10.76
N LEU A 179 6.55 -4.13 9.81
CA LEU A 179 5.15 -3.68 9.73
C LEU A 179 4.33 -4.10 10.96
N GLY A 180 4.74 -5.20 11.61
CA GLY A 180 4.14 -5.65 12.88
C GLY A 180 4.25 -4.59 13.98
N GLU A 181 5.35 -3.83 14.03
CA GLU A 181 5.53 -2.77 15.03
C GLU A 181 4.46 -1.68 14.93
N PHE A 182 4.16 -1.21 13.71
CA PHE A 182 3.11 -0.22 13.46
C PHE A 182 1.72 -0.74 13.84
N ILE A 183 1.43 -2.01 13.53
CA ILE A 183 0.19 -2.66 13.98
C ILE A 183 0.09 -2.67 15.50
N GLN A 184 1.17 -3.05 16.20
CA GLN A 184 1.16 -3.11 17.67
C GLN A 184 1.06 -1.72 18.32
N ILE A 185 1.62 -0.67 17.71
CA ILE A 185 1.41 0.72 18.15
C ILE A 185 -0.08 1.06 18.15
N LEU A 186 -0.79 0.75 17.06
CA LEU A 186 -2.23 1.02 16.96
C LEU A 186 -3.07 0.18 17.92
N VAL A 187 -2.70 -1.09 18.15
CA VAL A 187 -3.35 -1.95 19.14
C VAL A 187 -3.16 -1.38 20.56
N LYS A 188 -1.94 -0.94 20.91
CA LYS A 188 -1.65 -0.34 22.22
C LYS A 188 -2.44 0.95 22.44
N LYS A 189 -2.64 1.74 21.39
CA LYS A 189 -3.49 2.94 21.39
C LYS A 189 -4.99 2.64 21.37
N GLN A 190 -5.38 1.36 21.30
CA GLN A 190 -6.78 0.91 21.18
C GLN A 190 -7.49 1.40 19.90
N LEU A 191 -6.71 1.78 18.88
CA LEU A 191 -7.20 2.20 17.57
C LEU A 191 -7.50 1.00 16.67
N VAL A 192 -6.75 -0.09 16.85
CA VAL A 192 -6.95 -1.35 16.12
C VAL A 192 -7.29 -2.46 17.08
N SER A 193 -8.39 -3.17 16.81
CA SER A 193 -8.78 -4.34 17.59
C SER A 193 -7.84 -5.53 17.31
N PRO A 194 -7.30 -6.21 18.34
CA PRO A 194 -6.46 -7.38 18.16
C PRO A 194 -7.20 -8.58 17.56
N ASN A 195 -8.54 -8.50 17.46
CA ASN A 195 -9.39 -9.55 16.87
C ASN A 195 -9.62 -9.40 15.37
N LEU A 196 -9.17 -8.30 14.76
CA LEU A 196 -9.15 -8.15 13.31
C LEU A 196 -8.11 -9.09 12.69
N TYR A 197 -8.17 -9.23 11.38
CA TYR A 197 -7.23 -10.04 10.61
C TYR A 197 -6.52 -9.15 9.60
N VAL A 198 -5.20 -9.24 9.53
CA VAL A 198 -4.44 -8.68 8.41
C VAL A 198 -4.74 -9.56 7.20
N ALA A 199 -5.35 -9.00 6.17
CA ALA A 199 -5.76 -9.72 4.97
C ALA A 199 -4.64 -9.78 3.94
N ASP A 200 -3.89 -8.69 3.81
CA ASP A 200 -2.77 -8.56 2.89
C ASP A 200 -1.72 -7.55 3.37
N VAL A 201 -0.61 -7.54 2.64
CA VAL A 201 0.42 -6.50 2.66
C VAL A 201 0.70 -6.14 1.20
N GLU A 202 0.49 -4.88 0.87
CA GLU A 202 0.82 -4.29 -0.42
C GLU A 202 2.07 -3.42 -0.30
N PHE A 203 2.90 -3.38 -1.33
CA PHE A 203 3.99 -2.42 -1.47
C PHE A 203 3.97 -1.80 -2.86
N GLY A 204 3.83 -0.48 -2.93
CA GLY A 204 3.50 0.22 -4.16
C GLY A 204 3.76 1.71 -4.12
N THR A 205 3.28 2.40 -5.14
CA THR A 205 3.36 3.87 -5.24
C THR A 205 1.98 4.46 -5.43
N GLU A 206 1.50 5.30 -4.51
CA GLU A 206 0.35 6.13 -4.84
C GLU A 206 0.82 7.26 -5.74
N ILE A 207 0.16 7.41 -6.89
CA ILE A 207 0.57 8.35 -7.93
C ILE A 207 -0.52 9.39 -8.11
N TRP A 208 -0.20 10.66 -7.90
CA TRP A 208 -1.12 11.76 -8.16
C TRP A 208 -0.95 12.27 -9.59
N ASP A 209 0.28 12.49 -10.04
CA ASP A 209 0.57 13.05 -11.36
C ASP A 209 2.01 12.77 -11.83
N GLY A 210 2.33 13.31 -13.00
CA GLY A 210 3.66 13.33 -13.59
C GLY A 210 4.02 12.06 -14.34
N LYS A 211 5.29 11.98 -14.76
CA LYS A 211 5.85 10.83 -15.45
C LYS A 211 6.92 10.21 -14.58
N GLY A 212 6.84 8.89 -14.40
CA GLY A 212 7.80 8.18 -13.58
C GLY A 212 7.88 6.69 -13.85
N GLN A 213 8.82 6.07 -13.15
CA GLN A 213 9.08 4.65 -13.14
C GLN A 213 9.50 4.20 -11.75
N MET A 214 9.02 3.02 -11.37
CA MET A 214 9.41 2.30 -10.17
C MET A 214 10.04 0.97 -10.58
N ASP A 215 11.20 0.68 -10.00
CA ASP A 215 11.94 -0.58 -10.16
C ASP A 215 12.22 -1.19 -8.79
N ILE A 216 11.48 -2.24 -8.44
CA ILE A 216 11.75 -3.06 -7.26
C ILE A 216 12.72 -4.16 -7.68
N LYS A 217 13.95 -4.10 -7.18
CA LYS A 217 14.99 -5.10 -7.44
C LYS A 217 14.72 -6.38 -6.65
N SER A 218 14.31 -6.24 -5.39
CA SER A 218 13.92 -7.36 -4.55
C SER A 218 12.82 -6.96 -3.58
N TYR A 219 11.87 -7.87 -3.35
CA TYR A 219 10.84 -7.71 -2.34
C TYR A 219 10.53 -9.03 -1.66
N GLN A 220 10.38 -9.00 -0.34
CA GLN A 220 10.03 -10.17 0.46
C GLN A 220 9.22 -9.79 1.68
N VAL A 221 8.12 -10.52 1.92
CA VAL A 221 7.39 -10.50 3.18
C VAL A 221 7.65 -11.81 3.93
N SER A 222 7.81 -11.71 5.25
CA SER A 222 7.93 -12.85 6.17
C SER A 222 7.11 -12.61 7.42
N ILE A 223 6.44 -13.67 7.87
CA ILE A 223 5.64 -13.68 9.11
C ILE A 223 6.14 -14.84 9.96
N ALA A 224 6.54 -14.55 11.20
CA ALA A 224 6.84 -15.57 12.21
C ALA A 224 5.66 -15.67 13.18
#